data_AF-A0A239ZEI7-F1
#
_entry.id   AF-A0A239ZEI7-F1
#
_cell.length_a   1.000
_cell.length_b   1.000
_cell.length_c   1.000
_cell.angle_alpha   90.00
_cell.angle_beta   90.00
_cell.angle_gamma   90.00
#
_symmetry.space_group_name_H-M   'P 1'
#
loop_
_entity.id
_entity.type
_entity.pdbx_description
1 polymer ?
#
loop_
_entity_poly.entity_id
_entity_poly.type
_entity_poly.pdbx_seq_one_letter_code
_entity_poly.pdbx_strand_id
1 'polypeptide(L)'
;MNKINSYFKHFFKFLLLYSIAIIIISISMILINNELSYNSMKYFILSFIIMAVINAFQYMDTEKIIPIINTAHLETALEDMKWEMKQENNIIIIKPRFIDSLFGEKIFISTYNDDKVKITGAKRLVNRLINYLNFIS
;
A
#
# COMPACT_ATOMS: atom_id res chain seq x y z
N MET A 1 19.90 5.27 -10.13
CA MET A 1 18.88 4.85 -9.15
C MET A 1 17.47 4.64 -9.72
N ASN A 2 16.92 5.53 -10.55
CA ASN A 2 15.54 5.39 -11.06
C ASN A 2 15.26 4.12 -11.89
N LYS A 3 16.20 3.66 -12.74
CA LYS A 3 16.02 2.43 -13.54
C LYS A 3 15.97 1.17 -12.66
N ILE A 4 16.87 1.04 -11.68
CA ILE A 4 16.91 -0.09 -10.74
C ILE A 4 15.59 -0.18 -9.96
N ASN A 5 15.09 0.95 -9.47
CA ASN A 5 13.81 1.01 -8.75
C ASN A 5 12.61 0.60 -9.64
N SER A 6 12.67 0.89 -10.95
CA SER A 6 11.65 0.47 -11.91
C SER A 6 11.65 -1.05 -12.12
N TYR A 7 12.83 -1.66 -12.30
CA TYR A 7 12.95 -3.12 -12.46
C TYR A 7 12.51 -3.87 -11.20
N PHE A 8 12.90 -3.39 -10.01
CA PHE A 8 12.42 -3.95 -8.75
C PHE A 8 10.88 -3.88 -8.64
N LYS A 9 10.26 -2.77 -9.04
CA LYS A 9 8.80 -2.63 -9.06
C LYS A 9 8.13 -3.64 -9.99
N HIS A 10 8.69 -3.86 -11.18
CA HIS A 10 8.13 -4.82 -12.15
C HIS A 10 8.32 -6.26 -11.68
N PHE A 11 9.48 -6.56 -11.10
CA PHE A 11 9.78 -7.85 -10.50
C PHE A 11 8.79 -8.20 -9.38
N PHE A 12 8.56 -7.30 -8.43
CA PHE A 12 7.60 -7.53 -7.35
C PHE A 12 6.16 -7.69 -7.87
N LYS A 13 5.77 -6.94 -8.92
CA LYS A 13 4.45 -7.08 -9.54
C LYS A 13 4.29 -8.46 -10.20
N PHE A 14 5.30 -8.92 -10.92
CA PHE A 14 5.33 -10.26 -11.51
C PHE A 14 5.27 -11.34 -10.44
N LEU A 15 6.07 -11.22 -9.38
CA LEU A 15 6.14 -12.17 -8.27
C LEU A 15 4.79 -12.30 -7.53
N LEU A 16 4.09 -11.18 -7.34
CA LEU A 16 2.73 -11.16 -6.77
C LEU A 16 1.73 -11.91 -7.66
N LEU A 17 1.71 -11.59 -8.97
CA LEU A 17 0.81 -12.24 -9.94
C LEU A 17 1.05 -13.74 -10.00
N TYR A 18 2.31 -14.15 -10.02
CA TYR A 18 2.73 -15.56 -10.01
C TYR A 18 2.25 -16.27 -8.73
N SER A 19 2.41 -15.64 -7.57
CA SER A 19 1.97 -16.20 -6.28
C SER A 19 0.45 -16.37 -6.22
N ILE A 20 -0.31 -15.38 -6.70
CA ILE A 20 -1.78 -15.46 -6.79
C ILE A 20 -2.20 -16.62 -7.72
N ALA A 21 -1.55 -16.75 -8.87
CA ALA A 21 -1.86 -17.83 -9.82
C ALA A 21 -1.64 -19.22 -9.19
N ILE A 22 -0.52 -19.42 -8.49
CA ILE A 22 -0.24 -20.71 -7.81
C ILE A 22 -1.27 -21.00 -6.72
N ILE A 23 -1.65 -19.99 -5.92
CA ILE A 23 -2.68 -20.14 -4.88
C ILE A 23 -4.00 -20.58 -5.50
N ILE A 24 -4.44 -19.93 -6.58
CA ILE A 24 -5.68 -20.29 -7.29
C ILE A 24 -5.60 -21.72 -7.83
N ILE A 25 -4.51 -22.08 -8.52
CA ILE A 25 -4.33 -23.44 -9.07
C ILE A 25 -4.37 -24.48 -7.96
N SER A 26 -3.73 -24.20 -6.82
CA SER A 26 -3.70 -25.11 -5.67
C SER A 26 -5.08 -25.28 -5.04
N ILE A 27 -5.85 -24.18 -4.89
CA ILE A 27 -7.23 -24.24 -4.41
C ILE A 27 -8.11 -25.02 -5.38
N SER A 28 -7.98 -24.79 -6.69
CA SER A 28 -8.72 -25.54 -7.72
C SER A 28 -8.42 -27.03 -7.67
N MET A 29 -7.14 -27.42 -7.47
CA MET A 29 -6.75 -28.82 -7.29
C MET A 29 -7.40 -29.44 -6.05
N ILE A 30 -7.44 -28.73 -4.92
CA ILE A 30 -8.14 -29.19 -3.69
C ILE A 30 -9.63 -29.38 -3.97
N LEU A 31 -10.27 -28.42 -4.63
CA LEU A 31 -11.72 -28.47 -4.89
C LEU A 31 -12.12 -29.58 -5.86
N ILE A 32 -11.27 -29.91 -6.84
CA ILE A 32 -11.59 -30.90 -7.88
C ILE A 32 -11.19 -32.31 -7.45
N ASN A 33 -9.99 -32.47 -6.89
CA ASN A 33 -9.39 -33.80 -6.65
C ASN A 33 -9.35 -34.19 -5.17
N ASN A 34 -9.68 -33.29 -4.25
CA ASN A 34 -9.58 -33.46 -2.79
C ASN A 34 -8.20 -33.93 -2.30
N GLU A 35 -7.17 -33.77 -3.13
CA GLU A 35 -5.79 -34.14 -2.87
C GLU A 35 -4.88 -32.94 -3.15
N LEU A 36 -3.98 -32.67 -2.21
CA LEU A 36 -2.91 -31.72 -2.38
C LEU A 36 -1.57 -32.47 -2.29
N SER A 37 -0.91 -32.66 -3.43
CA SER A 37 0.41 -33.30 -3.46
C SER A 37 1.42 -32.51 -2.62
N TYR A 38 2.45 -33.18 -2.08
CA TYR A 38 3.51 -32.52 -1.32
C TYR A 38 4.15 -31.34 -2.07
N ASN A 39 4.37 -31.50 -3.38
CA ASN A 39 4.91 -30.43 -4.22
C ASN A 39 3.92 -29.26 -4.35
N SER A 40 2.64 -29.54 -4.55
CA SER A 40 1.59 -28.51 -4.60
C SER A 40 1.50 -27.73 -3.28
N MET A 41 1.56 -28.43 -2.14
CA MET A 41 1.56 -27.80 -0.80
C MET A 41 2.79 -26.92 -0.58
N LYS A 42 3.98 -27.39 -0.98
CA LYS A 42 5.22 -26.60 -0.93
C LYS A 42 5.11 -25.31 -1.74
N TYR A 43 4.60 -25.36 -2.96
CA TYR A 43 4.41 -24.17 -3.80
C TYR A 43 3.33 -23.24 -3.26
N PHE A 44 2.26 -23.78 -2.69
CA PHE A 44 1.21 -23.00 -2.02
C PHE A 44 1.77 -22.21 -0.84
N ILE A 45 2.47 -22.87 0.09
CA ILE A 45 3.11 -22.22 1.24
C ILE A 45 4.11 -21.16 0.78
N LEU A 46 4.98 -21.50 -0.18
CA LEU A 46 5.96 -20.56 -0.72
C LEU A 46 5.30 -19.31 -1.32
N SER A 47 4.20 -19.49 -2.07
CA SER A 47 3.45 -18.39 -2.67
C SER A 47 2.78 -17.51 -1.61
N PHE A 48 2.27 -18.13 -0.54
CA PHE A 48 1.72 -17.39 0.60
C PHE A 48 2.79 -16.57 1.32
N ILE A 49 3.98 -17.15 1.57
CA ILE A 49 5.12 -16.46 2.17
C ILE A 49 5.54 -15.27 1.29
N ILE A 50 5.68 -15.47 -0.02
CA ILE A 50 6.02 -14.40 -0.96
C ILE A 50 4.99 -13.27 -0.89
N MET A 51 3.70 -13.59 -0.90
CA MET A 51 2.64 -12.58 -0.84
C MET A 51 2.64 -11.82 0.49
N ALA A 52 2.89 -12.51 1.60
CA ALA A 52 3.05 -11.89 2.92
C ALA A 52 4.25 -10.93 2.96
N VAL A 53 5.40 -11.32 2.41
CA VAL A 53 6.59 -10.47 2.32
C VAL A 53 6.32 -9.23 1.46
N ILE A 54 5.68 -9.40 0.29
CA ILE A 54 5.33 -8.25 -0.57
C ILE A 54 4.39 -7.30 0.15
N ASN A 55 3.37 -7.82 0.84
CA ASN A 55 2.45 -7.01 1.62
C ASN A 55 3.19 -6.27 2.73
N ALA A 56 4.06 -6.95 3.49
CA ALA A 56 4.88 -6.30 4.52
C ALA A 56 5.69 -5.13 3.94
N PHE A 57 6.35 -5.29 2.79
CA PHE A 57 7.08 -4.20 2.12
C PHE A 57 6.18 -3.04 1.65
N GLN A 58 4.94 -3.32 1.28
CA GLN A 58 3.97 -2.29 0.86
C GLN A 58 3.42 -1.49 2.05
N TYR A 59 3.42 -2.08 3.23
CA TYR A 59 2.84 -1.48 4.43
C TYR A 59 3.87 -1.09 5.50
N MET A 60 5.17 -1.29 5.22
CA MET A 60 6.23 -0.63 5.96
C MET A 60 6.03 0.89 5.98
N ASP A 61 6.31 1.49 7.13
CA ASP A 61 6.27 2.93 7.27
C ASP A 61 7.25 3.59 6.31
N THR A 62 6.78 4.64 5.65
CA THR A 62 7.58 5.49 4.81
C THR A 62 7.43 6.92 5.28
N GLU A 63 8.48 7.68 5.03
CA GLU A 63 8.46 9.13 5.12
C GLU A 63 8.63 9.74 3.73
N LYS A 64 7.87 10.79 3.45
CA LYS A 64 8.01 11.61 2.25
C LYS A 64 7.84 13.08 2.56
N ILE A 65 8.66 13.90 1.92
CA ILE A 65 8.60 15.34 2.00
C ILE A 65 8.10 15.85 0.66
N ILE A 66 7.04 16.65 0.67
CA ILE A 66 6.42 17.23 -0.53
C ILE A 66 6.14 18.73 -0.30
N PRO A 67 5.93 19.52 -1.37
CA PRO A 67 5.47 20.90 -1.24
C PRO A 67 4.16 20.98 -0.45
N ILE A 68 3.89 22.13 0.17
CA ILE A 68 2.62 22.38 0.86
C ILE A 68 1.43 22.09 -0.05
N ILE A 69 0.46 21.38 0.52
CA ILE A 69 -0.83 21.08 -0.11
C ILE A 69 -1.85 22.05 0.47
N ASN A 70 -2.69 22.64 -0.39
CA ASN A 70 -3.85 23.41 0.06
C ASN A 70 -4.79 22.50 0.87
N THR A 71 -5.17 22.90 2.08
CA THR A 71 -6.06 22.12 2.95
C THR A 71 -7.40 21.80 2.28
N ALA A 72 -7.98 22.74 1.52
CA ALA A 72 -9.22 22.49 0.77
C ALA A 72 -9.05 21.40 -0.30
N HIS A 73 -7.88 21.37 -0.95
CA HIS A 73 -7.56 20.33 -1.94
C HIS A 73 -7.39 18.95 -1.30
N LEU A 74 -6.76 18.94 -0.11
CA LEU A 74 -6.61 17.73 0.68
C LEU A 74 -7.98 17.20 1.16
N GLU A 75 -8.87 18.06 1.63
CA GLU A 75 -10.22 17.68 2.06
C GLU A 75 -11.01 17.05 0.91
N THR A 76 -11.05 17.68 -0.26
CA THR A 76 -11.72 17.12 -1.46
C THR A 76 -11.14 15.75 -1.83
N ALA A 77 -9.80 15.64 -1.87
CA ALA A 77 -9.14 14.37 -2.19
C ALA A 77 -9.48 13.26 -1.19
N LEU A 78 -9.56 13.59 0.11
CA LEU A 78 -9.90 12.63 1.15
C LEU A 78 -11.37 12.24 1.11
N GLU A 79 -12.28 13.17 0.78
CA GLU A 79 -13.70 12.88 0.61
C GLU A 79 -13.95 11.89 -0.52
N ASP A 80 -13.30 12.08 -1.68
CA ASP A 80 -13.39 11.15 -2.82
C ASP A 80 -12.81 9.77 -2.50
N MET A 81 -11.67 9.74 -1.80
CA MET A 81 -11.08 8.49 -1.29
C MET A 81 -11.88 7.91 -0.13
N LYS A 82 -12.84 8.68 0.40
CA LYS A 82 -13.70 8.38 1.54
C LYS A 82 -12.90 8.03 2.80
N TRP A 83 -11.80 8.75 2.98
CA TRP A 83 -10.88 8.69 4.12
C TRP A 83 -11.22 9.83 5.10
N GLU A 84 -10.94 9.61 6.39
CA GLU A 84 -11.26 10.60 7.43
C GLU A 84 -10.04 11.46 7.74
N MET A 85 -10.26 12.75 8.00
CA MET A 85 -9.24 13.70 8.44
C MET A 85 -9.55 14.17 9.86
N LYS A 86 -8.53 14.23 10.72
CA LYS A 86 -8.58 14.85 12.04
C LYS A 86 -7.36 15.73 12.23
N GLN A 87 -7.53 16.94 12.74
CA GLN A 87 -6.42 17.86 13.00
C GLN A 87 -6.21 18.00 14.50
N GLU A 88 -4.99 17.75 14.98
CA GLU A 88 -4.59 17.86 16.38
C GLU A 88 -3.20 18.48 16.48
N ASN A 89 -3.02 19.53 17.27
CA ASN A 89 -1.71 20.14 17.58
C ASN A 89 -0.81 20.39 16.35
N ASN A 90 -1.35 21.01 15.29
CA ASN A 90 -0.67 21.27 14.00
C ASN A 90 -0.25 20.02 13.21
N ILE A 91 -0.76 18.85 13.57
CA ILE A 91 -0.60 17.60 12.82
C ILE A 91 -1.95 17.22 12.23
N ILE A 92 -1.97 16.88 10.95
CA ILE A 92 -3.13 16.31 10.28
C ILE A 92 -2.99 14.80 10.31
N ILE A 93 -3.99 14.14 10.91
CA ILE A 93 -4.11 12.70 11.02
C ILE A 93 -5.14 12.24 10.00
N ILE A 94 -4.73 11.41 9.07
CA ILE A 94 -5.59 10.83 8.05
C ILE A 94 -5.81 9.36 8.38
N LYS A 95 -7.08 8.96 8.45
CA LYS A 95 -7.48 7.59 8.71
C LYS A 95 -8.07 6.99 7.43
N PRO A 96 -7.39 6.00 6.82
CA PRO A 96 -7.93 5.27 5.67
C PRO A 96 -9.21 4.53 6.01
N ARG A 97 -10.00 4.18 4.98
CA ARG A 97 -11.15 3.27 5.14
C ARG A 97 -10.75 1.97 5.79
N PHE A 98 -11.72 1.32 6.46
CA PHE A 98 -11.50 0.07 7.19
C PHE A 98 -10.72 -0.99 6.39
N ILE A 99 -11.04 -1.20 5.11
CA ILE A 99 -10.33 -2.18 4.26
C ILE A 99 -8.86 -1.79 4.05
N ASP A 100 -8.58 -0.50 3.90
CA ASP A 100 -7.22 0.03 3.76
C ASP A 100 -6.49 0.04 5.12
N SER A 101 -7.21 0.22 6.24
CA SER A 101 -6.65 0.25 7.61
C SER A 101 -6.33 -1.14 8.17
N LEU A 102 -6.89 -2.21 7.62
CA LEU A 102 -6.55 -3.59 8.00
C LEU A 102 -5.08 -3.93 7.75
N PHE A 103 -4.41 -3.13 6.92
CA PHE A 103 -3.04 -3.41 6.48
C PHE A 103 -2.06 -2.28 6.80
N GLY A 104 -2.50 -1.12 7.26
CA GLY A 104 -1.62 -0.01 7.66
C GLY A 104 -2.34 1.01 8.53
N GLU A 105 -1.64 1.55 9.52
CA GLU A 105 -2.17 2.57 10.42
C GLU A 105 -2.32 3.95 9.75
N LYS A 106 -2.81 4.89 10.55
CA LYS A 106 -3.04 6.31 10.21
C LYS A 106 -1.86 6.90 9.45
N ILE A 107 -2.16 7.80 8.51
CA ILE A 107 -1.17 8.67 7.89
C ILE A 107 -1.09 9.96 8.71
N PHE A 108 0.12 10.47 8.92
CA PHE A 108 0.36 11.73 9.60
C PHE A 108 1.00 12.73 8.65
N ILE A 109 0.47 13.95 8.63
CA ILE A 109 1.05 15.08 7.92
C ILE A 109 1.43 16.14 8.96
N SER A 110 2.70 16.47 9.03
CA SER A 110 3.22 17.53 9.88
C SER A 110 3.95 18.57 9.03
N THR A 111 3.92 19.82 9.46
CA THR A 111 4.78 20.86 8.87
C THR A 111 6.25 20.43 9.01
N TYR A 112 7.02 20.54 7.93
CA TYR A 112 8.46 20.24 7.95
C TYR A 112 9.26 21.54 8.01
N ASN A 113 9.02 22.44 7.04
CA ASN A 113 9.55 23.82 6.95
C ASN A 113 8.47 24.71 6.28
N ASP A 114 8.72 26.02 6.16
CA ASP A 114 7.75 27.04 5.67
C ASP A 114 6.99 26.68 4.38
N ASP A 115 7.62 25.93 3.45
CA ASP A 115 7.02 25.56 2.16
C ASP A 115 6.79 24.05 1.97
N LYS A 116 7.05 23.23 3.00
CA LYS A 116 7.06 21.76 2.87
C LYS A 116 6.35 21.06 4.01
N VAL A 117 5.63 19.98 3.67
CA VAL A 117 5.03 19.06 4.63
C VAL A 117 5.72 17.71 4.59
N LYS A 118 5.81 17.08 5.76
CA LYS A 118 6.28 15.71 5.96
C LYS A 118 5.06 14.81 6.11
N ILE A 119 4.96 13.80 5.25
CA ILE A 119 3.94 12.76 5.30
C ILE A 119 4.59 11.47 5.77
N THR A 120 4.03 10.86 6.80
CA THR A 120 4.47 9.58 7.36
C THR A 120 3.31 8.58 7.45
N GLY A 121 3.60 7.31 7.26
CA GLY A 121 2.65 6.21 7.37
C GLY A 121 2.96 5.09 6.38
N ALA A 122 2.05 4.13 6.25
CA ALA A 122 2.28 2.96 5.39
C ALA A 122 2.55 3.35 3.92
N LYS A 123 3.63 2.80 3.35
CA LYS A 123 4.15 3.17 2.03
C LYS A 123 3.11 3.18 0.92
N ARG A 124 2.25 2.16 0.85
CA ARG A 124 1.18 2.07 -0.16
C ARG A 124 0.15 3.18 0.00
N LEU A 125 -0.25 3.50 1.23
CA LEU A 125 -1.25 4.52 1.52
C LEU A 125 -0.70 5.92 1.24
N VAL A 126 0.52 6.21 1.69
CA VAL A 126 1.21 7.47 1.41
C VAL A 126 1.39 7.69 -0.10
N ASN A 127 1.81 6.64 -0.84
CA ASN A 127 1.92 6.73 -2.29
C ASN A 127 0.57 6.96 -2.98
N ARG A 128 -0.50 6.32 -2.49
CA ARG A 128 -1.84 6.49 -3.03
C ARG A 128 -2.35 7.92 -2.84
N LEU A 129 -2.18 8.47 -1.62
CA LEU A 129 -2.55 9.84 -1.31
C LEU A 129 -1.83 10.84 -2.22
N ILE A 130 -0.50 10.73 -2.33
CA ILE A 130 0.30 11.65 -3.16
C ILE A 130 -0.09 11.55 -4.64
N ASN A 131 -0.25 10.34 -5.16
CA ASN A 131 -0.64 10.16 -6.57
C ASN A 131 -2.01 10.76 -6.86
N TYR A 132 -2.94 10.67 -5.90
CA TYR A 132 -4.30 11.19 -6.06
C TYR A 132 -4.32 12.72 -5.97
N LEU A 133 -3.57 13.29 -5.02
CA LEU A 133 -3.40 14.74 -4.91
C LEU A 133 -2.82 15.35 -6.19
N ASN A 134 -1.82 14.69 -6.80
CA ASN A 134 -1.23 15.08 -8.08
C ASN A 134 -2.15 14.87 -9.29
N PHE A 135 -3.21 14.07 -9.15
CA PHE A 135 -4.16 13.82 -10.23
C PHE A 135 -5.29 14.85 -10.24
N ILE A 136 -5.70 15.34 -9.07
CA ILE A 136 -6.76 16.34 -8.92
C ILE A 136 -6.19 17.77 -9.06
N SER A 137 -4.87 17.98 -8.84
CA SER A 137 -4.19 19.27 -9.03
C SER A 137 -4.10 19.66 -10.51
#